data_AF-A0A4C1SJ87-F1
#
_entry.id   AF-A0A4C1SJ87-F1
#
_cell.length_a   1.000
_cell.length_b   1.000
_cell.length_c   1.000
_cell.angle_alpha   90.00
_cell.angle_beta   90.00
_cell.angle_gamma   90.00
#
_symmetry.space_group_name_H-M   'P 1'
#
loop_
_entity.id
_entity.type
_entity.pdbx_description
1 polymer ?
#
loop_
_entity_poly.entity_id
_entity_poly.type
_entity_poly.pdbx_seq_one_letter_code
_entity_poly.pdbx_strand_id
1 'polypeptide(L)'
;MYFFTVEFGLCRQQDGSFRVYGAGLLSSVAELQHALATPDKIKRFDPEVTVNEECIITSYQNAYYYTDSFEEAKEKMRAFAESIQRPFGVRYNPYTQSVEVLSNAQKITALVRELRGDICIVSSAIKKISAKDSTLDVETIATMLHTGLGLKCNKLNLKMYQSYEMGSLRLNAVSDRSPQSFSESNSPNSDRSVSPRPEATK
;
A
#
# COMPACT_ATOMS: atom_id res chain seq x y z
N MET A 1 3.28 21.40 -9.51
CA MET A 1 3.96 20.08 -9.47
C MET A 1 4.08 19.43 -10.84
N TYR A 2 3.00 18.90 -11.42
CA TYR A 2 3.03 18.25 -12.76
C TYR A 2 3.68 19.13 -13.83
N PHE A 3 3.34 20.42 -13.84
CA PHE A 3 3.88 21.41 -14.78
C PHE A 3 5.42 21.49 -14.73
N PHE A 4 5.99 21.61 -13.53
CA PHE A 4 7.45 21.75 -13.37
C PHE A 4 8.23 20.44 -13.46
N THR A 5 7.55 19.29 -13.56
CA THR A 5 8.18 17.99 -13.73
C THR A 5 7.88 17.42 -15.11
N VAL A 6 6.64 17.06 -15.42
CA VAL A 6 6.27 16.38 -16.67
C VAL A 6 6.28 17.33 -17.87
N GLU A 7 5.95 18.61 -17.70
CA GLU A 7 5.94 19.58 -18.81
C GLU A 7 7.30 20.28 -19.00
N PHE A 8 7.92 20.74 -17.91
CA PHE A 8 9.13 21.57 -17.95
C PHE A 8 10.29 21.03 -17.09
N GLY A 9 10.34 19.72 -16.84
CA GLY A 9 11.38 19.10 -16.02
C GLY A 9 12.68 18.79 -16.75
N LEU A 10 13.77 18.82 -15.99
CA LEU A 10 15.13 18.49 -16.43
C LEU A 10 15.72 17.35 -15.60
N CYS A 11 16.67 16.64 -16.18
CA CYS A 11 17.49 15.67 -15.48
C CYS A 11 18.96 16.05 -15.57
N ARG A 12 19.68 15.90 -14.45
CA ARG A 12 21.13 16.06 -14.42
C ARG A 12 21.78 14.70 -14.68
N GLN A 13 22.66 14.66 -15.68
CA GLN A 13 23.41 13.47 -16.06
C GLN A 13 24.66 13.31 -15.19
N GLN A 14 25.28 12.12 -15.24
CA GLN A 14 26.49 11.81 -14.46
C GLN A 14 27.69 12.67 -14.86
N ASP A 15 27.72 13.14 -16.11
CA ASP A 15 28.73 14.08 -16.63
C ASP A 15 28.47 15.54 -16.20
N GLY A 16 27.43 15.78 -15.39
CA GLY A 16 27.03 17.11 -14.94
C GLY A 16 26.19 17.90 -15.95
N SER A 17 25.94 17.36 -17.15
CA SER A 17 25.11 18.03 -18.16
C SER A 17 23.63 17.98 -17.79
N PHE A 18 22.90 19.03 -18.13
CA PHE A 18 21.45 19.05 -18.03
C PHE A 18 20.82 18.54 -19.32
N ARG A 19 19.93 17.57 -19.19
CA ARG A 19 19.07 17.10 -20.27
C ARG A 19 17.62 17.39 -19.93
N VAL A 20 16.81 17.51 -20.97
CA VAL A 20 15.40 17.81 -20.84
C VAL A 20 14.60 16.54 -21.07
N TYR A 21 13.56 16.35 -20.26
CA TYR A 21 12.55 15.32 -20.48
C TYR A 21 11.12 15.86 -20.50
N GLY A 22 10.92 17.12 -20.09
CA GLY A 22 9.60 17.75 -20.07
C GLY A 22 8.97 17.87 -21.45
N ALA A 23 7.69 17.50 -21.58
CA ALA A 23 6.96 17.51 -22.85
C ALA A 23 6.86 18.92 -23.48
N GLY A 24 6.60 19.95 -22.67
CA GLY A 24 6.59 21.35 -23.09
C GLY A 24 7.94 21.82 -23.63
N LEU A 25 9.04 21.44 -22.98
CA LEU A 25 10.38 21.78 -23.46
C LEU A 25 10.77 21.00 -24.72
N LEU A 26 10.39 19.71 -24.82
CA LEU A 26 10.68 18.89 -25.99
C LEU A 26 9.86 19.29 -27.23
N SER A 27 8.69 19.89 -27.02
CA SER A 27 7.82 20.37 -28.10
C SER A 27 8.13 21.80 -28.55
N SER A 28 8.88 22.58 -27.75
CA SER A 28 9.23 23.96 -28.05
C SER A 28 10.75 24.17 -28.09
N VAL A 29 11.31 24.27 -29.30
CA VAL A 29 12.74 24.53 -29.51
C VAL A 29 13.18 25.86 -28.86
N ALA A 30 12.35 26.90 -28.92
CA ALA A 30 12.66 28.20 -28.34
C ALA A 30 12.74 28.13 -26.80
N GLU A 31 11.82 27.41 -26.16
CA GLU A 31 11.82 27.23 -24.71
C GLU A 31 13.00 26.36 -24.26
N LEU A 32 13.29 25.28 -25.00
CA LEU A 32 14.45 24.41 -24.74
C LEU A 32 15.76 25.20 -24.77
N GLN A 33 15.95 26.02 -25.79
CA GLN A 33 17.15 26.87 -25.90
C GLN A 33 17.21 27.88 -24.76
N HIS A 34 16.09 28.49 -24.39
CA HIS A 34 16.03 29.41 -23.25
C HIS A 34 16.43 28.72 -21.94
N ALA A 35 15.85 27.56 -21.65
CA ALA A 35 16.12 26.80 -20.43
C ALA A 35 17.60 26.44 -20.27
N LEU A 36 18.26 26.03 -21.36
CA LEU A 36 19.69 25.69 -21.35
C LEU A 36 20.60 26.94 -21.33
N ALA A 37 20.15 28.07 -21.88
CA ALA A 37 20.89 29.33 -21.88
C ALA A 37 20.81 30.09 -20.54
N THR A 38 19.87 29.75 -19.66
CA THR A 38 19.69 30.39 -18.35
C THR A 38 19.94 29.42 -17.19
N PRO A 39 21.19 29.02 -16.92
CA PRO A 39 21.51 28.08 -15.84
C PRO A 39 21.12 28.62 -14.46
N ASP A 40 21.10 29.95 -14.27
CA ASP A 40 20.71 30.59 -13.01
C ASP A 40 19.25 30.31 -12.61
N LYS A 41 18.41 29.98 -13.60
CA LYS A 41 17.00 29.61 -13.39
C LYS A 41 16.81 28.12 -13.08
N ILE A 42 17.84 27.29 -13.27
CA ILE A 42 17.78 25.85 -13.04
C ILE A 42 18.02 25.58 -11.55
N LYS A 43 16.99 25.05 -10.88
CA LYS A 43 16.99 24.75 -9.45
C LYS A 43 16.81 23.25 -9.23
N ARG A 44 17.28 22.75 -8.09
CA ARG A 44 17.02 21.35 -7.71
C ARG A 44 15.54 21.18 -7.37
N PHE A 45 14.95 20.09 -7.84
CA PHE A 45 13.56 19.76 -7.56
C PHE A 45 13.32 19.52 -6.07
N ASP A 46 12.40 20.31 -5.51
CA ASP A 46 11.90 20.18 -4.15
C ASP A 46 10.38 20.31 -4.16
N PRO A 47 9.62 19.24 -3.85
CA PRO A 47 8.17 19.26 -3.86
C PRO A 47 7.53 20.38 -3.02
N GLU A 48 8.11 20.74 -1.88
CA GLU A 48 7.52 21.75 -0.99
C GLU A 48 7.66 23.16 -1.55
N VAL A 49 8.72 23.41 -2.32
CA VAL A 49 8.96 24.69 -2.99
C VAL A 49 8.22 24.75 -4.33
N THR A 50 8.38 23.71 -5.15
CA THR A 50 7.85 23.65 -6.51
C THR A 50 6.32 23.65 -6.58
N VAL A 51 5.61 23.26 -5.51
CA VAL A 51 4.14 23.34 -5.47
C VAL A 51 3.62 24.78 -5.42
N ASN A 52 4.42 25.70 -4.87
CA ASN A 52 4.05 27.11 -4.68
C ASN A 52 4.54 28.02 -5.82
N GLU A 53 5.34 27.49 -6.75
CA GLU A 53 5.83 28.23 -7.90
C GLU A 53 4.71 28.54 -8.90
N GLU A 54 4.72 29.75 -9.47
CA GLU A 54 3.70 30.20 -10.41
C GLU A 54 3.89 29.58 -11.80
N CYS A 55 2.84 28.96 -12.33
CA CYS A 55 2.82 28.41 -13.68
C CYS A 55 2.60 29.52 -14.71
N ILE A 56 3.63 29.85 -15.49
CA ILE A 56 3.54 30.87 -16.53
C ILE A 56 3.26 30.20 -17.86
N ILE A 57 2.18 30.59 -18.55
CA ILE A 57 1.78 29.99 -19.84
C ILE A 57 2.07 30.89 -21.04
N THR A 58 2.27 32.20 -20.83
CA THR A 58 2.38 33.20 -21.91
C THR A 58 3.82 33.58 -22.25
N SER A 59 4.79 33.20 -21.42
CA SER A 59 6.20 33.54 -21.58
C SER A 59 7.10 32.43 -21.06
N TYR A 60 8.41 32.57 -21.27
CA TYR A 60 9.42 31.65 -20.75
C TYR A 60 9.29 31.46 -19.23
N GLN A 61 9.61 30.26 -18.75
CA GLN A 61 9.55 29.98 -17.32
C GLN A 61 10.58 30.78 -16.52
N ASN A 62 10.22 31.12 -15.28
CA ASN A 62 11.10 31.81 -14.34
C ASN A 62 12.05 30.84 -13.61
N ALA A 63 11.63 29.59 -13.46
CA ALA A 63 12.41 28.55 -12.83
C ALA A 63 12.18 27.22 -13.54
N TYR A 64 13.25 26.44 -13.67
CA TYR A 64 13.20 25.07 -14.13
C TYR A 64 13.74 24.15 -13.06
N TYR A 65 13.16 22.96 -12.93
CA TYR A 65 13.52 22.05 -11.84
C TYR A 65 14.18 20.79 -12.37
N TYR A 66 15.32 20.43 -11.79
CA TYR A 66 16.05 19.22 -12.16
C TYR A 66 16.08 18.16 -11.05
N THR A 67 16.13 16.90 -11.47
CA THR A 67 16.39 15.72 -10.61
C THR A 67 17.60 14.95 -11.11
N ASP A 68 18.32 14.26 -10.23
CA ASP A 68 19.46 13.42 -10.63
C ASP A 68 18.99 12.11 -11.29
N SER A 69 17.78 11.65 -10.93
CA SER A 69 17.15 10.48 -11.54
C SER A 69 15.64 10.54 -11.43
N PHE A 70 14.95 9.77 -12.28
CA PHE A 70 13.51 9.56 -12.15
C PHE A 70 13.12 8.85 -10.85
N GLU A 71 14.01 8.03 -10.28
CA GLU A 71 13.76 7.38 -8.99
C GLU A 71 13.78 8.39 -7.84
N GLU A 72 14.73 9.34 -7.83
CA GLU A 72 14.72 10.46 -6.87
C GLU A 72 13.43 11.28 -7.00
N ALA A 73 13.02 11.59 -8.23
CA ALA A 73 11.78 12.34 -8.49
C ALA A 73 10.56 11.61 -7.93
N LYS A 74 10.47 10.30 -8.19
CA LYS A 74 9.38 9.43 -7.73
C LYS A 74 9.34 9.31 -6.22
N GLU A 75 10.50 9.18 -5.57
CA GLU A 75 10.58 9.09 -4.11
C GLU A 75 10.17 10.41 -3.44
N LYS A 76 10.67 11.54 -3.95
CA LYS A 76 10.24 12.87 -3.51
C LYS A 76 8.73 13.09 -3.68
N MET A 77 8.17 12.62 -4.80
CA MET A 77 6.72 12.69 -5.04
C MET A 77 5.92 11.78 -4.13
N ARG A 78 6.44 10.59 -3.79
CA ARG A 78 5.82 9.69 -2.83
C ARG A 78 5.79 10.32 -1.44
N ALA A 79 6.92 10.81 -0.95
CA ALA A 79 7.02 11.50 0.34
C ALA A 79 6.09 12.74 0.40
N PHE A 80 6.05 13.53 -0.66
CA PHE A 80 5.13 14.67 -0.75
C PHE A 80 3.66 14.23 -0.75
N ALA A 81 3.31 13.15 -1.45
CA ALA A 81 1.95 12.64 -1.48
C ALA A 81 1.45 12.17 -0.09
N GLU A 82 2.35 11.70 0.78
CA GLU A 82 2.02 11.36 2.17
C GLU A 82 1.64 12.58 3.02
N SER A 83 2.13 13.78 2.68
CA SER A 83 1.73 15.03 3.36
C SER A 83 0.30 15.45 3.05
N ILE A 84 -0.30 14.91 1.98
CA ILE A 84 -1.66 15.26 1.55
C ILE A 84 -2.66 14.58 2.49
N GLN A 85 -3.41 15.40 3.23
CA GLN A 85 -4.43 14.95 4.18
C GLN A 85 -5.52 14.11 3.48
N ARG A 86 -5.47 12.79 3.62
CA ARG A 86 -6.47 11.84 3.09
C ARG A 86 -6.72 10.72 4.10
N PRO A 87 -7.99 10.37 4.41
CA PRO A 87 -8.32 9.34 5.39
C PRO A 87 -8.17 7.90 4.87
N PHE A 88 -7.62 7.71 3.67
CA PHE A 88 -7.46 6.39 3.03
C PHE A 88 -6.26 6.37 2.09
N GLY A 89 -5.66 5.20 1.92
CA GLY A 89 -4.70 4.93 0.84
C GLY A 89 -5.41 4.55 -0.45
N VAL A 90 -4.71 4.70 -1.58
CA VAL A 90 -5.18 4.22 -2.89
C VAL A 90 -4.12 3.34 -3.53
N ARG A 91 -4.57 2.30 -4.23
CA ARG A 91 -3.73 1.42 -5.04
C ARG A 91 -4.29 1.36 -6.45
N TYR A 92 -3.44 1.43 -7.45
CA TYR A 92 -3.83 1.11 -8.82
C TYR A 92 -3.76 -0.41 -9.05
N ASN A 93 -4.85 -1.01 -9.52
CA ASN A 93 -4.89 -2.40 -9.94
C ASN A 93 -4.71 -2.48 -11.47
N PRO A 94 -3.57 -3.00 -11.97
CA PRO A 94 -3.28 -3.04 -13.40
C PRO A 94 -4.13 -4.07 -14.15
N TYR A 95 -4.65 -5.10 -13.48
CA TYR A 95 -5.45 -6.15 -14.12
C TYR A 95 -6.85 -5.67 -14.46
N THR A 96 -7.44 -4.86 -13.58
CA THR A 96 -8.80 -4.30 -13.76
C THR A 96 -8.78 -2.85 -14.23
N GLN A 97 -7.60 -2.25 -14.37
CA GLN A 97 -7.39 -0.83 -14.71
C GLN A 97 -8.20 0.10 -13.79
N SER A 98 -8.27 -0.23 -12.50
CA SER A 98 -9.11 0.47 -11.53
C SER A 98 -8.32 0.94 -10.30
N VAL A 99 -8.89 1.89 -9.55
CA VAL A 99 -8.30 2.40 -8.31
C VAL A 99 -9.01 1.75 -7.12
N GLU A 100 -8.26 1.00 -6.33
CA GLU A 100 -8.72 0.37 -5.09
C GLU A 100 -8.44 1.27 -3.89
N VAL A 101 -9.48 1.55 -3.11
CA VAL A 101 -9.35 2.34 -1.87
C VAL A 101 -9.01 1.41 -0.70
N LEU A 102 -7.84 1.62 -0.11
CA LEU A 102 -7.35 0.94 1.09
C LEU A 102 -7.85 1.67 2.35
N SER A 103 -9.12 1.44 2.68
CA SER A 103 -9.80 2.12 3.79
C SER A 103 -9.95 1.26 5.06
N ASN A 104 -9.69 -0.04 5.00
CA ASN A 104 -9.89 -0.94 6.14
C ASN A 104 -8.84 -2.06 6.21
N ALA A 105 -8.73 -2.67 7.40
CA ALA A 105 -7.77 -3.73 7.69
C ALA A 105 -7.94 -4.96 6.79
N GLN A 106 -9.17 -5.29 6.38
CA GLN A 106 -9.45 -6.45 5.52
C GLN A 106 -8.83 -6.27 4.13
N LYS A 107 -9.02 -5.10 3.49
CA LYS A 107 -8.44 -4.76 2.20
C LYS A 107 -6.91 -4.69 2.27
N ILE A 108 -6.37 -4.10 3.33
CA ILE A 108 -4.92 -4.07 3.57
C ILE A 108 -4.38 -5.50 3.72
N THR A 109 -5.07 -6.36 4.47
CA THR A 109 -4.66 -7.75 4.65
C THR A 109 -4.71 -8.54 3.34
N ALA A 110 -5.72 -8.32 2.51
CA ALA A 110 -5.81 -8.93 1.18
C ALA A 110 -4.61 -8.54 0.30
N LEU A 111 -4.26 -7.25 0.28
CA LEU A 111 -3.08 -6.76 -0.43
C LEU A 111 -1.77 -7.35 0.11
N VAL A 112 -1.61 -7.42 1.43
CA VAL A 112 -0.41 -8.03 2.04
C VAL A 112 -0.29 -9.51 1.68
N ARG A 113 -1.41 -10.24 1.55
CA ARG A 113 -1.42 -11.64 1.11
C ARG A 113 -0.99 -11.78 -0.35
N GLU A 114 -1.44 -10.87 -1.22
CA GLU A 114 -1.02 -10.78 -2.63
C GLU A 114 0.50 -10.55 -2.72
N LEU A 115 1.00 -9.51 -2.05
CA LEU A 115 2.43 -9.18 -2.02
C LEU A 115 3.29 -10.32 -1.46
N ARG A 116 2.80 -11.04 -0.44
CA ARG A 116 3.50 -12.23 0.08
C ARG A 116 3.62 -13.32 -0.98
N GLY A 117 2.60 -13.50 -1.82
CA GLY A 117 2.63 -14.41 -2.96
C GLY A 117 3.74 -14.05 -3.94
N ASP A 118 3.83 -12.77 -4.32
CA ASP A 118 4.87 -12.26 -5.23
C ASP A 118 6.27 -12.44 -4.65
N ILE A 119 6.47 -12.14 -3.36
CA ILE A 119 7.74 -12.35 -2.67
C ILE A 119 8.14 -13.83 -2.66
N CYS A 120 7.18 -14.75 -2.51
CA CYS A 120 7.45 -16.19 -2.60
C CYS A 120 7.93 -16.62 -4.00
N ILE A 121 7.36 -16.03 -5.05
CA ILE A 121 7.79 -16.26 -6.44
C ILE A 121 9.23 -15.78 -6.63
N VAL A 122 9.52 -14.55 -6.18
CA VAL A 122 10.86 -13.96 -6.23
C VAL A 122 11.87 -14.81 -5.46
N SER A 123 11.55 -15.24 -4.23
CA SER A 123 12.40 -16.11 -3.42
C SER A 123 12.69 -17.46 -4.11
N SER A 124 11.68 -18.04 -4.76
CA SER A 124 11.84 -19.29 -5.50
C SER A 124 12.74 -19.12 -6.73
N ALA A 125 12.64 -17.99 -7.43
CA ALA A 125 13.51 -17.66 -8.55
C ALA A 125 14.96 -17.46 -8.10
N ILE A 126 15.19 -16.72 -7.00
CA ILE A 126 16.52 -16.53 -6.41
C ILE A 126 17.17 -17.86 -6.06
N LYS A 127 16.45 -18.79 -5.41
CA LYS A 127 16.97 -20.13 -5.09
C LYS A 127 17.40 -20.91 -6.35
N LYS A 128 16.61 -20.83 -7.42
CA LYS A 128 16.92 -21.51 -8.70
C LYS A 128 18.13 -20.90 -9.40
N ILE A 129 18.29 -19.58 -9.34
CA ILE A 129 19.40 -18.86 -9.98
C ILE A 129 20.69 -19.01 -9.16
N SER A 130 20.62 -18.91 -7.83
CA SER A 130 21.77 -19.13 -6.93
C SER A 130 22.38 -20.53 -7.09
N ALA A 131 21.58 -21.54 -7.44
CA ALA A 131 22.08 -22.88 -7.75
C ALA A 131 22.82 -22.98 -9.10
N LYS A 132 22.72 -21.97 -9.98
CA LYS A 132 23.28 -21.94 -11.34
C LYS A 132 24.34 -20.87 -11.54
N ASP A 133 24.28 -19.77 -10.79
CA ASP A 133 25.15 -18.62 -10.94
C ASP A 133 25.68 -18.19 -9.56
N SER A 134 26.99 -18.37 -9.36
CA SER A 134 27.69 -18.05 -8.11
C SER A 134 27.98 -16.56 -7.93
N THR A 135 27.66 -15.71 -8.92
CA THR A 135 27.86 -14.25 -8.87
C THR A 135 26.70 -13.50 -8.22
N LEU A 136 25.59 -14.20 -7.92
CA LEU A 136 24.40 -13.58 -7.33
C LEU A 136 24.63 -13.22 -5.86
N ASP A 137 24.61 -11.93 -5.56
CA ASP A 137 24.65 -11.42 -4.17
C ASP A 137 23.27 -11.53 -3.52
N VAL A 138 23.01 -12.70 -2.93
CA VAL A 138 21.77 -13.03 -2.23
C VAL A 138 21.58 -12.16 -0.97
N GLU A 139 22.66 -11.72 -0.34
CA GLU A 139 22.63 -10.96 0.92
C GLU A 139 22.11 -9.53 0.70
N THR A 140 22.56 -8.87 -0.38
CA THR A 140 22.02 -7.57 -0.79
C THR A 140 20.53 -7.66 -1.13
N ILE A 141 20.10 -8.70 -1.85
CA ILE A 141 18.69 -8.89 -2.23
C ILE A 141 17.81 -9.13 -0.99
N ALA A 142 18.26 -9.95 -0.04
CA ALA A 142 17.56 -10.17 1.22
C ALA A 142 17.45 -8.87 2.03
N THR A 143 18.50 -8.07 2.07
CA THR A 143 18.52 -6.77 2.75
C THR A 143 17.52 -5.80 2.14
N MET A 144 17.44 -5.71 0.80
CA MET A 144 16.45 -4.88 0.10
C MET A 144 15.00 -5.29 0.40
N LEU A 145 14.73 -6.59 0.49
CA LEU A 145 13.41 -7.12 0.86
C LEU A 145 13.04 -6.80 2.31
N HIS A 146 14.01 -6.78 3.23
CA HIS A 146 13.80 -6.47 4.63
C HIS A 146 13.62 -4.97 4.91
N THR A 147 14.40 -4.10 4.25
CA THR A 147 14.35 -2.64 4.47
C THR A 147 13.12 -1.98 3.85
N GLY A 148 12.63 -2.49 2.71
CA GLY A 148 11.47 -1.93 2.01
C GLY A 148 10.14 -1.98 2.80
N LEU A 149 10.07 -2.75 3.88
CA LEU A 149 8.84 -2.94 4.66
C LEU A 149 8.65 -1.95 5.82
N GLY A 150 9.63 -1.10 6.15
CA GLY A 150 9.51 0.21 6.85
C GLY A 150 8.64 0.35 8.11
N LEU A 151 8.02 -0.71 8.61
CA LEU A 151 7.15 -0.70 9.77
C LEU A 151 8.00 -1.07 10.96
N LYS A 152 8.20 -0.13 11.88
CA LYS A 152 8.46 -0.49 13.28
C LYS A 152 7.23 -1.27 13.75
N CYS A 153 7.27 -2.59 13.59
CA CYS A 153 6.37 -3.49 14.28
C CYS A 153 6.72 -3.39 15.77
N ASN A 154 6.16 -2.38 16.44
CA ASN A 154 6.05 -2.43 17.88
C ASN A 154 5.26 -3.72 18.15
N LYS A 155 5.90 -4.69 18.82
CA LYS A 155 5.28 -5.91 19.36
C LYS A 155 4.23 -5.55 20.42
N LEU A 156 3.21 -4.79 20.05
CA LEU A 156 2.06 -4.49 20.88
C LEU A 156 0.84 -5.15 20.23
N ASN A 157 0.27 -6.07 20.99
CA ASN A 157 -0.99 -6.79 20.75
C ASN A 157 -1.02 -8.06 19.91
N LEU A 158 0.07 -8.83 19.83
CA LEU A 158 -0.08 -10.28 19.55
C LEU A 158 -0.47 -11.09 20.80
N LYS A 159 -0.31 -10.54 22.02
CA LYS A 159 -0.73 -11.22 23.27
C LYS A 159 -2.24 -11.20 23.53
N MET A 160 -3.00 -10.27 22.94
CA MET A 160 -4.47 -10.20 23.11
C MET A 160 -5.22 -11.26 22.28
N TYR A 161 -4.68 -11.64 21.10
CA TYR A 161 -5.30 -12.68 20.26
C TYR A 161 -5.02 -14.10 20.77
N GLN A 162 -3.85 -14.34 21.37
CA GLN A 162 -3.52 -15.65 21.95
C GLN A 162 -4.30 -15.97 23.23
N SER A 163 -4.74 -14.95 24.00
CA SER A 163 -5.62 -15.17 25.15
C SER A 163 -7.06 -15.52 24.75
N TYR A 164 -7.56 -15.02 23.61
CA TYR A 164 -8.91 -15.32 23.13
C TYR A 164 -9.04 -16.76 22.60
N GLU A 165 -8.03 -17.29 21.89
CA GLU A 165 -8.05 -18.69 21.44
C GLU A 165 -7.90 -19.69 22.60
N MET A 166 -7.08 -19.37 23.62
CA MET A 166 -6.92 -20.22 24.81
C MET A 166 -8.12 -20.17 25.77
N GLY A 167 -8.94 -19.11 25.72
CA GLY A 167 -10.19 -19.00 26.47
C GLY A 167 -11.34 -19.79 25.87
N SER A 168 -11.42 -19.88 24.54
CA SER A 168 -12.49 -20.64 23.85
C SER A 168 -12.28 -22.15 23.91
N LEU A 169 -11.04 -22.63 24.06
CA LEU A 169 -10.71 -24.06 24.12
C LEU A 169 -11.01 -24.71 25.49
N ARG A 170 -11.24 -23.93 26.56
CA ARG A 170 -11.59 -24.47 27.89
C ARG A 170 -13.08 -24.72 28.11
N LEU A 171 -13.96 -24.17 27.27
CA LEU A 171 -15.42 -24.36 27.41
C LEU A 171 -15.96 -25.61 26.71
N ASN A 172 -15.17 -26.27 25.84
CA ASN A 172 -15.64 -27.43 25.07
C ASN A 172 -15.18 -28.79 25.62
N ALA A 173 -14.50 -28.84 26.77
CA ALA A 173 -13.97 -30.08 27.35
C ALA A 173 -14.87 -30.74 28.42
N VAL A 174 -16.12 -30.26 28.60
CA VAL A 174 -17.12 -30.89 29.48
C VAL A 174 -18.37 -31.22 28.70
N SER A 175 -18.27 -32.14 27.74
CA SER A 175 -19.43 -32.78 27.10
C SER A 175 -19.00 -34.09 26.45
N ASP A 176 -18.47 -35.01 27.25
CA ASP A 176 -18.38 -36.41 26.85
C ASP A 176 -18.60 -37.30 28.07
N ARG A 177 -19.89 -37.51 28.41
CA ARG A 177 -20.33 -38.68 29.16
C ARG A 177 -21.49 -39.31 28.40
N SER A 178 -21.23 -40.52 27.94
CA SER A 178 -22.15 -41.45 27.29
C SER A 178 -23.38 -41.72 28.18
N PRO A 179 -24.60 -41.87 27.64
CA PRO A 179 -25.70 -42.47 28.38
C PRO A 179 -25.73 -43.98 28.13
N GLN A 180 -25.51 -44.76 29.20
CA GLN A 180 -25.91 -46.17 29.25
C GLN A 180 -27.42 -46.28 29.48
N SER A 181 -28.01 -47.29 28.83
CA SER A 181 -29.39 -47.77 28.92
C SER A 181 -29.83 -48.15 30.34
N PHE A 182 -31.09 -47.87 30.73
CA PHE A 182 -31.91 -48.74 31.58
C PHE A 182 -33.41 -48.37 31.51
N SER A 183 -34.26 -49.37 31.73
CA SER A 183 -35.68 -49.51 31.39
C SER A 183 -36.66 -49.29 32.57
N GLU A 184 -37.96 -49.19 32.23
CA GLU A 184 -39.18 -49.39 33.08
C GLU A 184 -39.50 -48.32 34.15
N SER A 185 -40.74 -47.97 34.52
CA SER A 185 -42.13 -48.28 34.13
C SER A 185 -43.10 -47.31 34.88
N ASN A 186 -44.36 -47.25 34.41
CA ASN A 186 -45.61 -46.84 35.10
C ASN A 186 -46.10 -45.36 35.14
N SER A 187 -47.27 -45.19 34.49
CA SER A 187 -48.27 -44.09 34.52
C SER A 187 -49.08 -44.07 35.86
N PRO A 188 -50.21 -43.31 36.04
CA PRO A 188 -50.88 -42.28 35.21
C PRO A 188 -51.48 -41.04 35.97
N ASN A 189 -51.99 -40.09 35.17
CA ASN A 189 -53.13 -39.17 35.38
C ASN A 189 -53.10 -38.03 36.43
N SER A 190 -53.38 -36.80 35.97
CA SER A 190 -54.66 -36.10 36.23
C SER A 190 -54.74 -34.74 35.49
N ASP A 191 -55.91 -34.49 34.89
CA ASP A 191 -56.67 -33.21 34.81
C ASP A 191 -56.01 -31.91 34.30
N ARG A 192 -56.68 -30.95 33.67
CA ARG A 192 -57.93 -30.71 32.91
C ARG A 192 -57.84 -29.22 32.50
N SER A 193 -58.72 -28.80 31.57
CA SER A 193 -59.15 -27.42 31.25
C SER A 193 -58.13 -26.50 30.53
N VAL A 194 -58.31 -26.14 29.24
CA VAL A 194 -59.31 -25.25 28.59
C VAL A 194 -58.86 -23.77 28.56
N SER A 195 -58.78 -23.27 27.31
CA SER A 195 -58.51 -21.94 26.71
C SER A 195 -59.33 -20.75 27.31
N PRO A 196 -59.25 -19.46 26.83
CA PRO A 196 -58.65 -18.93 25.59
C PRO A 196 -57.98 -17.51 25.64
N ARG A 197 -57.48 -17.09 24.46
CA ARG A 197 -57.08 -15.72 24.05
C ARG A 197 -58.20 -14.67 24.25
N PRO A 198 -57.84 -13.36 24.25
CA PRO A 198 -58.10 -12.50 23.07
C PRO A 198 -56.86 -11.63 22.73
N GLU A 199 -56.49 -11.39 21.47
CA GLU A 199 -57.06 -10.51 20.42
C GLU A 199 -56.56 -9.05 20.48
N ALA A 200 -56.39 -8.49 19.28
CA ALA A 200 -55.53 -7.38 18.89
C ALA A 200 -56.14 -5.98 19.06
N THR A 201 -55.30 -4.96 19.18
CA THR A 201 -55.42 -3.61 18.58
C THR A 201 -54.15 -2.82 18.98
N LYS A 202 -53.52 -1.97 18.17
CA LYS A 202 -53.90 -1.22 16.98
C LYS A 202 -52.61 -0.79 16.26
#